data_AF-A0A3D4WSY1-F1
#
_entry.id   AF-A0A3D4WSY1-F1
#
_cell.length_a   1.000
_cell.length_b   1.000
_cell.length_c   1.000
_cell.angle_alpha   90.00
_cell.angle_beta   90.00
_cell.angle_gamma   90.00
#
_symmetry.space_group_name_H-M   'P 1'
#
loop_
_entity.id
_entity.type
_entity.pdbx_description
1 polymer ?
#
loop_
_entity_poly.entity_id
_entity_poly.type
_entity_poly.pdbx_seq_one_letter_code
_entity_poly.pdbx_strand_id
1 'polypeptide(L)'
;MAKHRGGKGGKKAGGAAAKGVMKPLKNVLKDGKKVDDVTPDPPTPRKGIPSYKPAPSSIPGIPGLRRARPKTSVQGGGGLRKRWTDKDGNIYEWDSQHGALEKYDKRGKHQGEFNPETGGQNKGPDSTRSVDP
;
A
#
# COMPACT_ATOMS: atom_id res chain seq x y z
N MET A 1 -40.92 -11.42 -28.00
CA MET A 1 -41.52 -10.22 -28.63
C MET A 1 -41.67 -9.15 -27.54
N ALA A 2 -41.38 -7.87 -27.69
CA ALA A 2 -41.55 -7.01 -28.85
C ALA A 2 -40.49 -5.91 -28.92
N LYS A 3 -40.07 -5.62 -30.16
CA LYS A 3 -39.43 -4.36 -30.58
C LYS A 3 -40.52 -3.30 -30.73
N HIS A 4 -40.23 -2.02 -30.47
CA HIS A 4 -40.71 -0.83 -31.21
C HIS A 4 -39.90 0.38 -30.67
N ARG A 5 -38.95 0.95 -31.42
CA ARG A 5 -39.04 1.94 -32.51
C ARG A 5 -39.69 3.28 -32.11
N GLY A 6 -38.86 4.34 -32.18
CA GLY A 6 -39.15 5.54 -32.96
C GLY A 6 -39.61 6.79 -32.19
N GLY A 7 -38.91 7.91 -32.41
CA GLY A 7 -39.39 9.25 -32.06
C GLY A 7 -38.34 10.35 -32.19
N LYS A 8 -38.18 10.92 -33.40
CA LYS A 8 -37.44 12.17 -33.66
C LYS A 8 -38.35 13.39 -33.47
N GLY A 9 -37.73 14.52 -33.14
CA GLY A 9 -38.27 15.89 -33.22
C GLY A 9 -38.09 16.59 -31.87
N GLY A 10 -37.36 17.70 -31.69
CA GLY A 10 -37.05 18.79 -32.58
C GLY A 10 -37.72 20.06 -32.03
N LYS A 11 -36.93 21.01 -31.49
CA LYS A 11 -37.03 22.48 -31.66
C LYS A 11 -36.27 23.22 -30.56
N LYS A 12 -35.49 24.22 -31.01
CA LYS A 12 -34.81 25.25 -30.23
C LYS A 12 -35.78 26.38 -29.84
N ALA A 13 -35.44 27.05 -28.73
CA ALA A 13 -35.59 28.46 -28.36
C ALA A 13 -35.73 28.46 -26.83
N GLY A 14 -35.10 29.28 -26.00
CA GLY A 14 -34.43 30.56 -26.16
C GLY A 14 -34.76 31.36 -24.90
N GLY A 15 -33.75 31.88 -24.19
CA GLY A 15 -33.89 33.05 -23.34
C GLY A 15 -34.15 32.87 -21.84
N ALA A 16 -33.62 33.87 -21.12
CA ALA A 16 -33.90 34.32 -19.75
C ALA A 16 -33.10 33.69 -18.59
N ALA A 17 -32.14 34.49 -18.12
CA ALA A 17 -31.62 34.46 -16.77
C ALA A 17 -32.71 34.87 -15.76
N ALA A 18 -32.71 34.25 -14.57
CA ALA A 18 -33.19 34.88 -13.35
C ALA A 18 -32.55 34.21 -12.13
N LYS A 19 -31.91 35.06 -11.32
CA LYS A 19 -31.42 34.75 -9.98
C LYS A 19 -32.61 34.68 -9.02
N GLY A 20 -32.54 33.79 -8.04
CA GLY A 20 -33.33 33.86 -6.83
C GLY A 20 -33.12 32.60 -5.99
N VAL A 21 -33.20 32.58 -4.67
CA VAL A 21 -33.37 33.58 -3.61
C VAL A 21 -33.01 32.78 -2.35
N MET A 22 -32.28 33.38 -1.39
CA MET A 22 -32.60 33.21 0.02
C MET A 22 -31.85 34.25 0.87
N LYS A 23 -32.63 35.06 1.57
CA LYS A 23 -32.32 35.82 2.80
C LYS A 23 -33.47 35.49 3.77
N PRO A 24 -33.30 35.44 5.11
CA PRO A 24 -32.68 36.51 5.89
C PRO A 24 -31.72 36.09 7.02
N LEU A 25 -31.10 37.13 7.58
CA LEU A 25 -30.14 37.18 8.67
C LEU A 25 -30.66 36.55 9.98
N LYS A 26 -29.72 35.95 10.72
CA LYS A 26 -29.56 36.22 12.16
C LYS A 26 -28.07 36.25 12.52
N ASN A 27 -27.63 37.42 12.97
CA ASN A 27 -26.30 37.72 13.50
C ASN A 27 -26.06 37.05 14.86
N VAL A 28 -24.77 36.97 15.23
CA VAL A 28 -24.13 37.09 16.57
C VAL A 28 -22.95 36.09 16.62
N LEU A 29 -21.72 36.49 16.25
CA LEU A 29 -20.70 37.14 17.10
C LEU A 29 -20.09 36.11 18.09
N LYS A 30 -18.90 35.56 17.87
CA LYS A 30 -17.53 36.03 18.24
C LYS A 30 -16.63 34.79 17.98
N ASP A 31 -15.42 34.82 17.44
CA ASP A 31 -14.28 35.66 17.76
C ASP A 31 -13.37 35.83 16.53
N GLY A 32 -12.81 37.02 16.39
CA GLY A 32 -11.85 37.33 15.34
C GLY A 32 -10.50 36.68 15.60
N LYS A 33 -10.03 35.89 14.63
CA LYS A 33 -8.59 35.74 14.38
C LYS A 33 -8.31 36.07 12.92
N LYS A 34 -7.76 37.25 12.71
CA LYS A 34 -7.33 37.79 11.42
C LYS A 34 -6.22 36.87 10.87
N VAL A 35 -6.48 36.25 9.71
CA VAL A 35 -5.47 35.58 8.90
C VAL A 35 -5.26 36.44 7.67
N ASP A 36 -4.22 37.27 7.70
CA ASP A 36 -3.82 38.06 6.56
C ASP A 36 -2.95 37.18 5.63
N ASP A 37 -3.25 37.23 4.33
CA ASP A 37 -2.48 36.76 3.16
C ASP A 37 -2.00 35.29 3.07
N VAL A 38 -2.85 34.44 2.48
CA VAL A 38 -2.46 33.12 1.94
C VAL A 38 -1.82 33.29 0.57
N THR A 39 -0.50 33.44 0.53
CA THR A 39 0.27 32.88 -0.59
C THR A 39 0.28 31.36 -0.41
N PRO A 40 -0.09 30.53 -1.40
CA PRO A 40 0.05 29.09 -1.24
C PRO A 40 1.55 28.77 -1.16
N ASP A 41 2.00 28.26 -0.01
CA ASP A 41 3.33 27.68 0.13
C ASP A 41 3.59 26.69 -1.01
N PRO A 42 4.77 26.69 -1.64
CA PRO A 42 5.15 25.61 -2.54
C PRO A 42 5.02 24.28 -1.79
N PRO A 43 4.54 23.19 -2.41
CA PRO A 43 4.36 21.93 -1.71
C PRO A 43 5.69 21.49 -1.11
N THR A 44 5.76 21.46 0.22
CA THR A 44 6.90 20.89 0.93
C THR A 44 7.09 19.44 0.46
N PRO A 45 8.32 18.98 0.17
CA PRO A 45 8.53 17.58 -0.18
C PRO A 45 8.09 16.72 1.00
N ARG A 46 7.16 15.77 0.76
CA ARG A 46 6.61 14.87 1.79
C ARG A 46 7.76 14.05 2.40
N LYS A 47 8.28 14.53 3.52
CA LYS A 47 9.30 13.83 4.30
C LYS A 47 8.68 12.57 4.90
N GLY A 48 9.09 11.39 4.41
CA GLY A 48 8.97 10.14 5.18
C GLY A 48 8.05 9.03 4.67
N ILE A 49 7.77 8.89 3.36
CA ILE A 49 7.18 7.64 2.86
C ILE A 49 8.28 6.56 2.88
N PRO A 50 8.16 5.47 3.67
CA PRO A 50 9.16 4.41 3.67
C PRO A 50 9.27 3.80 2.27
N SER A 51 10.49 3.77 1.72
CA SER A 51 10.76 3.16 0.42
C SER A 51 10.90 1.65 0.59
N TYR A 52 9.84 0.91 0.24
CA TYR A 52 9.83 -0.55 0.31
C TYR A 52 10.40 -1.17 -0.96
N LYS A 53 11.19 -2.24 -0.81
CA LYS A 53 11.66 -3.09 -1.90
C LYS A 53 10.57 -4.12 -2.25
N PRO A 54 10.10 -4.18 -3.51
CA PRO A 54 9.14 -5.20 -3.91
C PRO A 54 9.80 -6.57 -3.86
N ALA A 55 9.10 -7.59 -3.38
CA ALA A 55 9.67 -8.94 -3.38
C ALA A 55 9.81 -9.46 -4.81
N PRO A 56 10.93 -10.14 -5.11
CA PRO A 56 11.20 -10.63 -6.44
C PRO A 56 10.17 -11.70 -6.85
N SER A 57 10.00 -11.87 -8.15
CA SER A 57 9.14 -12.91 -8.73
C SER A 57 9.78 -14.29 -8.64
N SER A 58 11.11 -14.35 -8.74
CA SER A 58 11.94 -15.55 -8.61
C SER A 58 13.05 -15.34 -7.58
N ILE A 59 13.59 -16.43 -7.04
CA ILE A 59 14.69 -16.42 -6.06
C ILE A 59 15.77 -17.35 -6.59
N PRO A 60 16.61 -16.89 -7.55
CA PRO A 60 17.60 -17.76 -8.18
C PRO A 60 18.71 -18.19 -7.22
N GLY A 61 19.02 -17.39 -6.20
CA GLY A 61 20.07 -17.70 -5.21
C GLY A 61 19.74 -18.87 -4.30
N ILE A 62 18.46 -19.24 -4.19
CA ILE A 62 18.01 -20.37 -3.38
C ILE A 62 17.08 -21.24 -4.24
N PRO A 63 17.65 -22.19 -5.02
CA PRO A 63 16.86 -23.02 -5.90
C PRO A 63 15.92 -23.93 -5.12
N GLY A 64 14.76 -24.24 -5.71
CA GLY A 64 13.78 -25.16 -5.13
C GLY A 64 12.81 -24.54 -4.12
N LEU A 65 12.86 -23.22 -3.90
CA LEU A 65 11.85 -22.53 -3.09
C LEU A 65 10.48 -22.55 -3.77
N ARG A 66 9.46 -22.93 -3.00
CA ARG A 66 8.06 -22.95 -3.44
C ARG A 66 7.26 -21.91 -2.68
N ARG A 67 6.31 -21.25 -3.36
CA ARG A 67 5.40 -20.30 -2.72
C ARG A 67 4.60 -20.99 -1.62
N ALA A 68 4.49 -20.34 -0.47
CA ALA A 68 3.72 -20.81 0.67
C ALA A 68 2.71 -19.73 1.10
N ARG A 69 1.70 -20.15 1.87
CA ARG A 69 0.68 -19.23 2.38
C ARG A 69 1.34 -18.20 3.31
N PRO A 70 1.21 -16.90 3.05
CA PRO A 70 1.78 -15.87 3.91
C PRO A 70 1.03 -15.81 5.26
N LYS A 71 1.75 -15.54 6.35
CA LYS A 71 1.17 -15.44 7.70
C LYS A 71 1.61 -14.21 8.48
N THR A 72 2.86 -13.77 8.33
CA THR A 72 3.41 -12.61 9.04
C THR A 72 2.95 -11.29 8.41
N SER A 73 2.50 -10.33 9.21
CA SER A 73 2.15 -8.98 8.74
C SER A 73 3.39 -8.16 8.35
N VAL A 74 3.26 -7.32 7.33
CA VAL A 74 4.26 -6.29 7.02
C VAL A 74 4.14 -5.15 8.04
N GLN A 75 5.24 -4.79 8.70
CA GLN A 75 5.25 -3.72 9.67
C GLN A 75 4.87 -2.38 9.02
N GLY A 76 3.87 -1.69 9.59
CA GLY A 76 3.38 -0.40 9.07
C GLY A 76 2.59 -0.51 7.77
N GLY A 77 2.23 -1.72 7.33
CA GLY A 77 1.42 -1.96 6.13
C GLY A 77 0.13 -2.74 6.42
N GLY A 78 -0.74 -2.83 5.41
CA GLY A 78 -2.01 -3.58 5.50
C GLY A 78 -1.95 -5.01 4.94
N GLY A 79 -0.77 -5.54 4.65
CA GLY A 79 -0.59 -6.82 3.97
C GLY A 79 0.29 -7.81 4.73
N LEU A 80 0.41 -9.03 4.20
CA LEU A 80 1.28 -10.08 4.73
C LEU A 80 2.57 -10.20 3.91
N ARG A 81 3.66 -10.61 4.56
CA ARG A 81 4.96 -10.89 3.93
C ARG A 81 4.81 -12.06 2.96
N LYS A 82 5.34 -11.91 1.76
CA LYS A 82 5.46 -13.04 0.82
C LYS A 82 6.32 -14.12 1.47
N ARG A 83 5.83 -15.36 1.38
CA ARG A 83 6.44 -16.53 2.02
C ARG A 83 6.75 -17.62 0.99
N TRP A 84 7.86 -18.32 1.22
CA TRP A 84 8.26 -19.53 0.51
C TRP A 84 8.73 -20.60 1.49
N THR A 85 8.78 -21.84 1.04
CA THR A 85 9.38 -22.96 1.77
C THR A 85 10.28 -23.78 0.87
N ASP A 86 11.32 -24.40 1.45
CA ASP A 86 12.12 -25.42 0.79
C ASP A 86 11.58 -26.84 1.07
N LYS A 87 12.26 -27.86 0.52
CA LYS A 87 11.94 -29.28 0.72
C LYS A 87 12.13 -29.77 2.16
N ASP A 88 12.97 -29.09 2.94
CA ASP A 88 13.30 -29.46 4.31
C ASP A 88 12.33 -28.79 5.31
N GLY A 89 11.40 -27.97 4.80
CA GLY A 89 10.38 -27.26 5.58
C GLY A 89 10.87 -25.94 6.15
N ASN A 90 12.05 -25.45 5.75
CA ASN A 90 12.48 -24.12 6.16
C ASN A 90 11.60 -23.07 5.48
N ILE A 91 11.37 -21.98 6.18
CA ILE A 91 10.50 -20.89 5.77
C ILE A 91 11.36 -19.71 5.38
N TYR A 92 10.95 -19.03 4.32
CA TYR A 92 11.61 -17.84 3.81
C TYR A 92 10.57 -16.74 3.67
N GLU A 93 10.78 -15.61 4.32
CA GLU A 93 9.90 -14.45 4.19
C GLU A 93 10.64 -13.26 3.60
N TRP A 94 9.93 -12.48 2.77
CA TRP A 94 10.50 -11.25 2.24
C TRP A 94 10.52 -10.14 3.28
N ASP A 95 11.69 -9.57 3.50
CA ASP A 95 11.84 -8.31 4.18
C ASP A 95 11.90 -7.14 3.19
N SER A 96 10.77 -6.47 2.99
CA SER A 96 10.67 -5.33 2.08
C SER A 96 11.40 -4.09 2.56
N GLN A 97 11.80 -4.01 3.83
CA GLN A 97 12.60 -2.88 4.31
C GLN A 97 14.06 -3.01 3.86
N HIS A 98 14.59 -4.23 3.87
CA HIS A 98 16.00 -4.51 3.59
C HIS A 98 16.24 -5.09 2.18
N GLY A 99 15.20 -5.60 1.53
CA GLY A 99 15.33 -6.23 0.23
C GLY A 99 15.97 -7.62 0.30
N ALA A 100 15.68 -8.38 1.35
CA ALA A 100 16.33 -9.67 1.62
C ALA A 100 15.34 -10.75 2.05
N LEU A 101 15.80 -12.00 2.04
CA LEU A 101 15.05 -13.14 2.56
C LEU A 101 15.44 -13.44 4.00
N GLU A 102 14.45 -13.44 4.88
CA GLU A 102 14.60 -13.90 6.25
C GLU A 102 14.30 -15.40 6.27
N LYS A 103 15.30 -16.21 6.64
CA LYS A 103 15.15 -17.67 6.75
C LYS A 103 14.77 -18.05 8.17
N TYR A 104 13.85 -18.99 8.30
CA TYR A 104 13.46 -19.64 9.55
C TYR A 104 13.50 -21.15 9.38
N ASP A 105 13.84 -21.88 10.43
CA ASP A 105 13.74 -23.33 10.42
C ASP A 105 12.26 -23.78 10.39
N LYS A 106 12.02 -25.09 10.24
CA LYS A 106 10.66 -25.66 10.27
C LYS A 106 9.88 -25.45 11.58
N ARG A 107 10.56 -24.99 12.64
CA ARG A 107 9.97 -24.64 13.94
C ARG A 107 9.78 -23.13 14.07
N GLY A 108 10.06 -22.37 13.01
CA GLY A 108 9.88 -20.93 12.96
C GLY A 108 11.02 -20.14 13.59
N LYS A 109 12.17 -20.74 13.94
CA LYS A 109 13.30 -20.03 14.54
C LYS A 109 14.16 -19.35 13.49
N HIS A 110 14.49 -18.08 13.67
CA HIS A 110 15.27 -17.32 12.70
C HIS A 110 16.70 -17.87 12.52
N GLN A 111 17.10 -18.04 11.27
CA GLN A 111 18.38 -18.60 10.85
C GLN A 111 19.29 -17.58 10.14
N GLY A 112 18.77 -16.38 9.85
CA GLY A 112 19.53 -15.31 9.23
C GLY A 112 18.84 -14.66 8.04
N GLU A 113 19.52 -13.64 7.53
CA GLU A 113 19.14 -12.88 6.34
C GLU A 113 19.97 -13.36 5.15
N PHE A 114 19.32 -13.57 4.00
CA PHE A 114 19.92 -14.13 2.79
C PHE A 114 19.62 -13.24 1.57
N ASN A 115 20.62 -13.11 0.70
CA ASN A 115 20.47 -12.43 -0.58
C ASN A 115 19.63 -13.30 -1.55
N PRO A 116 18.54 -12.78 -2.15
CA PRO A 116 17.68 -13.56 -3.03
C PRO A 116 18.33 -13.94 -4.37
N GLU A 117 19.33 -13.19 -4.82
CA GLU A 117 20.01 -13.41 -6.10
C GLU A 117 21.16 -14.41 -5.97
N THR A 118 21.96 -14.29 -4.91
CA THR A 118 23.17 -15.12 -4.72
C THR A 118 23.00 -16.26 -3.74
N GLY A 119 22.01 -16.19 -2.85
CA GLY A 119 21.85 -17.14 -1.74
C GLY A 119 22.85 -16.95 -0.60
N GLY A 120 23.75 -15.96 -0.70
CA GLY A 120 24.71 -15.64 0.34
C GLY A 120 24.02 -15.11 1.60
N GLN A 121 24.51 -15.51 2.77
CA GLN A 121 24.01 -15.05 4.05
C GLN A 121 24.59 -13.67 4.40
N ASN A 122 23.72 -12.67 4.53
CA ASN A 122 24.08 -11.30 4.91
C ASN A 122 24.22 -11.15 6.42
N LYS A 123 23.36 -11.84 7.19
CA LYS A 123 23.31 -11.77 8.66
C LYS A 123 23.06 -13.14 9.28
N GLY A 124 23.65 -13.35 10.45
CA GLY A 124 23.49 -14.57 11.25
C GLY A 124 22.09 -14.74 11.86
N PRO A 125 21.84 -15.90 12.51
CA PRO A 125 20.64 -16.15 13.30
C PRO A 125 20.41 -15.11 14.39
N ASP A 126 19.15 -14.89 14.74
CA ASP A 126 18.73 -14.02 15.84
C ASP A 126 17.70 -14.79 16.68
N SER A 127 18.08 -15.18 17.89
CA SER A 127 17.24 -15.99 18.77
C SER A 127 15.98 -15.29 19.26
N THR A 128 15.90 -13.97 19.14
CA THR A 128 14.72 -13.18 19.52
C THR A 128 13.64 -13.18 18.45
N ARG A 129 13.96 -13.65 17.23
CA ARG A 129 13.06 -13.63 16.07
C ARG A 129 12.48 -15.01 15.80
N SER A 130 11.16 -15.05 15.63
CA SER A 130 10.44 -16.26 15.22
C SER A 130 9.18 -15.95 14.41
N VAL A 131 8.68 -16.97 13.71
CA VAL A 131 7.42 -16.92 12.94
C VAL A 131 6.58 -18.16 13.22
N ASP A 132 5.27 -18.05 12.97
CA ASP A 132 4.40 -19.23 12.93
C ASP A 132 4.75 -20.09 11.69
N PRO A 133 5.12 -21.37 11.87
CA PRO A 133 5.54 -22.26 10.77
C PRO A 133 4.48 -22.44 9.66
#